data_AF-A0A9P1C9D3-F1
#
_entry.id   AF-A0A9P1C9D3-F1
#
_cell.length_a   1.000
_cell.length_b   1.000
_cell.length_c   1.000
_cell.angle_alpha   90.00
_cell.angle_beta   90.00
_cell.angle_gamma   90.00
#
_symmetry.space_group_name_H-M   'P 1'
#
loop_
_entity.id
_entity.type
_entity.pdbx_description
1 polymer ?
#
loop_
_entity_poly.entity_id
_entity_poly.type
_entity_poly.pdbx_seq_one_letter_code
_entity_poly.pdbx_strand_id
1 'polypeptide(L)'
;MLGYAGYDSEEETPDVVEPPAKRACVETVATAAKAVAAVPAQLHKEAPKRLHQQKLRDLKREIGLARSATAVVQVVRQHLSTCWDLRWGAEALYQVAKRSTARTRQEWAEDKAVMKLAEKLKEEADSAQGEADLILLALEALRRMALQEPADQKAYLERAITSMVRNQWRNPVKSLARLFWLGAPLSKEGVFKEHFDSKNLPAQIRARQNELDGPDVALLLAAMRGSSGLKESALQSKVVLRLKEKSIHRGLSATDLVEMAEALEELGVMDEAALRPLGQEALRRRGELTPDESHRIHTAFQGMKLPLPQVWETAGSTKTMQNSMGKVTTQGFALQEGHEKKRGNNDIERTSPPRVVRDYKMCSY
;
A
#
# COMPACT_ATOMS: atom_id res chain seq x y z
N MET A 1 -10.35 -7.32 -54.94
CA MET A 1 -9.07 -6.95 -55.59
C MET A 1 -8.80 -5.48 -55.29
N LEU A 2 -7.99 -5.19 -54.28
CA LEU A 2 -7.47 -3.86 -53.98
C LEU A 2 -6.00 -4.06 -53.57
N GLY A 3 -5.12 -3.33 -54.25
CA GLY A 3 -3.70 -3.59 -54.35
C GLY A 3 -2.91 -3.27 -53.09
N TYR A 4 -1.91 -4.12 -52.84
CA TYR A 4 -0.82 -3.91 -51.91
C TYR A 4 0.15 -2.88 -52.47
N ALA A 5 0.48 -1.84 -51.70
CA ALA A 5 1.63 -0.98 -51.94
C ALA A 5 2.76 -1.44 -51.01
N GLY A 6 3.80 -2.04 -51.59
CA GLY A 6 5.05 -2.35 -50.92
C GLY A 6 5.93 -1.10 -50.84
N TYR A 7 6.57 -0.91 -49.69
CA TYR A 7 7.69 0.01 -49.54
C TYR A 7 8.93 -0.82 -49.21
N ASP A 8 9.79 -0.95 -50.21
CA ASP A 8 11.21 -1.28 -50.08
C ASP A 8 11.95 -0.09 -49.45
N SER A 9 12.86 -0.37 -48.53
CA SER A 9 13.87 0.60 -48.08
C SER A 9 15.16 -0.16 -47.77
N GLU A 10 15.99 -0.26 -48.80
CA GLU A 10 17.43 -0.52 -48.74
C GLU A 10 18.11 0.67 -48.01
N GLU A 11 18.87 0.43 -46.95
CA GLU A 11 20.33 0.24 -46.95
C GLU A 11 21.10 1.57 -46.88
N GLU A 12 21.70 1.85 -45.72
CA GLU A 12 23.02 2.50 -45.65
C GLU A 12 23.61 2.32 -44.25
N THR A 13 24.71 1.57 -44.17
CA THR A 13 25.59 1.51 -42.98
C THR A 13 26.81 2.38 -43.27
N PRO A 14 27.23 3.28 -42.38
CA PRO A 14 28.49 3.97 -42.56
C PRO A 14 29.65 3.29 -41.83
N ASP A 15 30.81 3.44 -42.47
CA ASP A 15 32.06 2.74 -42.32
C ASP A 15 32.78 2.87 -40.97
N VAL A 16 33.55 1.80 -40.73
CA VAL A 16 34.64 1.63 -39.77
C VAL A 16 35.77 2.63 -40.03
N VAL A 17 36.25 3.30 -38.98
CA VAL A 17 37.52 4.06 -39.00
C VAL A 17 38.37 3.67 -37.78
N GLU A 18 39.34 2.78 -37.99
CA GLU A 18 40.65 2.73 -37.32
C GLU A 18 41.57 3.82 -37.96
N PRO A 19 42.71 4.31 -37.40
CA PRO A 19 43.75 3.62 -36.60
C PRO A 19 44.46 4.60 -35.59
N PRO A 20 45.77 4.53 -35.19
CA PRO A 20 46.79 3.47 -35.28
C PRO A 20 47.55 3.17 -33.96
N ALA A 21 48.19 1.99 -33.96
CA ALA A 21 49.23 1.57 -33.04
C ALA A 21 50.59 2.28 -33.26
N LYS A 22 51.37 2.47 -32.18
CA LYS A 22 52.83 2.19 -32.07
C LYS A 22 53.41 2.76 -30.76
N ARG A 23 53.93 1.89 -29.89
CA ARG A 23 55.37 1.75 -29.58
C ARG A 23 55.58 0.77 -28.42
N ALA A 24 56.27 -0.32 -28.74
CA ALA A 24 56.94 -1.16 -27.77
C ALA A 24 58.21 -0.46 -27.27
N CYS A 25 58.55 -0.64 -26.00
CA CYS A 25 59.92 -0.64 -25.53
C CYS A 25 60.04 -1.81 -24.54
N VAL A 26 60.83 -2.79 -24.95
CA VAL A 26 61.29 -3.90 -24.11
C VAL A 26 62.65 -3.48 -23.58
N GLU A 27 62.85 -3.56 -22.27
CA GLU A 27 64.16 -3.93 -21.73
C GLU A 27 63.99 -4.64 -20.38
N THR A 28 64.37 -5.92 -20.42
CA THR A 28 64.57 -6.89 -19.34
C THR A 28 65.82 -6.60 -18.53
N VAL A 29 65.78 -6.72 -17.20
CA VAL A 29 66.85 -7.37 -16.40
C VAL A 29 66.23 -8.07 -15.18
N ALA A 30 66.85 -9.20 -14.85
CA ALA A 30 66.39 -10.31 -14.05
C ALA A 30 66.61 -10.21 -12.54
N THR A 31 65.99 -11.17 -11.85
CA THR A 31 66.41 -11.87 -10.61
C THR A 31 66.39 -11.13 -9.28
N ALA A 32 65.49 -11.56 -8.38
CA ALA A 32 65.90 -12.25 -7.14
C ALA A 32 64.68 -12.89 -6.44
N ALA A 33 64.84 -14.15 -6.09
CA ALA A 33 63.89 -14.98 -5.36
C ALA A 33 63.58 -14.46 -3.95
N LYS A 34 62.32 -14.60 -3.51
CA LYS A 34 62.01 -14.89 -2.11
C LYS A 34 60.66 -15.57 -1.96
N ALA A 35 60.71 -16.83 -1.55
CA ALA A 35 59.59 -17.60 -1.05
C ALA A 35 59.09 -17.01 0.27
N VAL A 36 57.79 -16.70 0.39
CA VAL A 36 57.09 -16.64 1.68
C VAL A 36 55.63 -17.06 1.47
N ALA A 37 55.30 -18.20 2.10
CA ALA A 37 54.02 -18.63 2.65
C ALA A 37 52.72 -18.33 1.89
N ALA A 38 52.09 -19.40 1.42
CA ALA A 38 50.65 -19.47 1.22
C ALA A 38 49.92 -19.07 2.51
N VAL A 39 49.23 -17.92 2.46
CA VAL A 39 48.25 -17.52 3.46
C VAL A 39 46.90 -18.06 2.98
N PRO A 40 46.23 -18.97 3.71
CA PRO A 40 44.85 -19.28 3.41
C PRO A 40 44.03 -18.04 3.77
N ALA A 41 43.44 -17.40 2.77
CA ALA A 41 42.43 -16.37 2.95
C ALA A 41 41.17 -17.03 3.55
N GLN A 42 41.20 -17.28 4.85
CA GLN A 42 40.00 -17.51 5.65
C GLN A 42 39.27 -16.17 5.74
N LEU A 43 38.40 -15.94 4.75
CA LEU A 43 37.28 -15.03 4.84
C LEU A 43 36.39 -15.49 6.00
N HIS A 44 36.77 -15.10 7.22
CA HIS A 44 35.86 -15.06 8.34
C HIS A 44 34.74 -14.10 7.95
N LYS A 45 33.62 -14.64 7.45
CA LYS A 45 32.33 -13.95 7.50
C LYS A 45 32.03 -13.74 8.99
N GLU A 46 32.50 -12.63 9.54
CA GLU A 46 32.05 -12.19 10.86
C GLU A 46 30.53 -12.14 10.81
N ALA A 47 29.89 -12.97 11.63
CA ALA A 47 28.45 -12.91 11.81
C ALA A 47 28.09 -11.45 12.16
N PRO A 48 27.10 -10.84 11.49
CA PRO A 48 26.80 -9.43 11.69
C PRO A 48 26.51 -9.19 13.17
N LYS A 49 27.36 -8.36 13.81
CA LYS A 49 27.17 -7.94 15.20
C LYS A 49 25.76 -7.35 15.30
N ARG A 50 24.88 -8.02 16.05
CA ARG A 50 23.51 -7.58 16.28
C ARG A 50 23.52 -6.09 16.64
N LEU A 51 22.74 -5.30 15.91
CA LEU A 51 22.65 -3.86 16.12
C LEU A 51 22.31 -3.58 17.59
N HIS A 52 23.00 -2.61 18.19
CA HIS A 52 22.71 -2.20 19.55
C HIS A 52 21.23 -1.77 19.67
N GLN A 53 20.52 -2.30 20.68
CA GLN A 53 19.06 -2.17 20.77
C GLN A 53 18.57 -0.72 20.83
N GLN A 54 19.36 0.20 21.39
CA GLN A 54 19.03 1.63 21.39
C GLN A 54 19.04 2.19 19.97
N LYS A 55 20.11 1.95 19.20
CA LYS A 55 20.22 2.39 17.82
C LYS A 55 19.12 1.84 16.93
N LEU A 56 18.71 0.57 17.14
CA LEU A 56 17.56 0.00 16.44
C LEU A 56 16.26 0.76 16.75
N ARG A 57 16.02 1.08 18.02
CA ARG A 57 14.82 1.84 18.44
C ARG A 57 14.82 3.25 17.82
N ASP A 58 15.98 3.90 17.78
CA ASP A 58 16.13 5.23 17.21
C ASP A 58 15.84 5.21 15.69
N LEU A 59 16.41 4.25 14.96
CA LEU A 59 16.12 4.08 13.51
C LEU A 59 14.64 3.81 13.24
N LYS A 60 14.03 2.89 14.01
CA LYS A 60 12.59 2.61 13.86
C LYS A 60 11.74 3.85 14.16
N ARG A 61 12.12 4.64 15.15
CA ARG A 61 11.44 5.90 15.48
C ARG A 61 11.59 6.91 14.35
N GLU A 62 12.78 7.07 13.81
CA GLU A 62 13.06 7.99 12.70
C GLU A 62 12.25 7.62 11.44
N ILE A 63 12.25 6.34 11.07
CA ILE A 63 11.44 5.79 9.98
C ILE A 63 9.94 6.05 10.21
N GLY A 64 9.45 5.81 11.43
CA GLY A 64 8.06 6.05 11.80
C GLY A 64 7.66 7.54 11.73
N LEU A 65 8.57 8.43 12.14
CA LEU A 65 8.35 9.89 12.19
C LEU A 65 8.53 10.60 10.85
N ALA A 66 9.21 9.97 9.88
CA ALA A 66 9.26 10.50 8.52
C ALA A 66 7.82 10.80 8.02
N ARG A 67 7.65 11.73 7.09
CA ARG A 67 6.32 12.05 6.53
C ARG A 67 6.14 11.65 5.07
N SER A 68 7.22 11.21 4.41
CA SER A 68 7.25 10.84 3.00
C SER A 68 8.13 9.61 2.77
N ALA A 69 7.95 8.95 1.63
CA ALA A 69 8.83 7.87 1.19
C ALA A 69 10.28 8.35 1.00
N THR A 70 10.46 9.55 0.41
CA THR A 70 11.78 10.16 0.22
C THR A 70 12.55 10.29 1.54
N ALA A 71 11.90 10.73 2.61
CA ALA A 71 12.53 10.86 3.92
C ALA A 71 12.97 9.48 4.46
N VAL A 72 12.16 8.43 4.28
CA VAL A 72 12.53 7.06 4.66
C VAL A 72 13.72 6.56 3.84
N VAL A 73 13.74 6.81 2.52
CA VAL A 73 14.86 6.44 1.64
C VAL A 73 16.16 7.13 2.05
N GLN A 74 16.11 8.37 2.55
CA GLN A 74 17.30 9.04 3.08
C GLN A 74 17.87 8.31 4.30
N VAL A 75 17.02 7.87 5.24
CA VAL A 75 17.45 7.03 6.38
C VAL A 75 18.08 5.74 5.88
N VAL A 76 17.48 5.09 4.88
CA VAL A 76 18.04 3.87 4.26
C VAL A 76 19.43 4.15 3.69
N ARG A 77 19.61 5.21 2.90
CA ARG A 77 20.90 5.58 2.29
C ARG A 77 22.00 5.84 3.33
N GLN A 78 21.64 6.46 4.45
CA GLN A 78 22.60 6.77 5.53
C GLN A 78 23.03 5.52 6.32
N HIS A 79 22.13 4.55 6.51
CA HIS A 79 22.31 3.48 7.50
C HIS A 79 22.46 2.07 6.94
N LEU A 80 22.06 1.81 5.69
CA LEU A 80 22.05 0.46 5.10
C LEU A 80 23.44 -0.20 5.02
N SER A 81 24.50 0.60 4.82
CA SER A 81 25.88 0.13 4.74
C SER A 81 26.53 -0.05 6.12
N THR A 82 26.11 0.71 7.12
CA THR A 82 26.81 0.80 8.42
C THR A 82 26.12 0.02 9.54
N CYS A 83 24.80 -0.18 9.47
CA CYS A 83 24.04 -0.81 10.55
C CYS A 83 22.79 -1.54 10.06
N TRP A 84 22.99 -2.61 9.31
CA TRP A 84 21.92 -3.46 8.83
C TRP A 84 21.27 -4.29 9.96
N ASP A 85 19.93 -4.38 9.93
CA ASP A 85 19.13 -5.28 10.75
C ASP A 85 17.76 -5.48 10.06
N LEU A 86 17.35 -6.74 9.88
CA LEU A 86 16.10 -7.11 9.23
C LEU A 86 14.87 -6.33 9.75
N ARG A 87 14.84 -6.04 11.07
CA ARG A 87 13.68 -5.46 11.74
C ARG A 87 13.41 -4.01 11.35
N TRP A 88 14.44 -3.20 11.12
CA TRP A 88 14.23 -1.84 10.60
C TRP A 88 14.19 -1.85 9.08
N GLY A 89 14.90 -2.76 8.41
CA GLY A 89 14.87 -2.89 6.96
C GLY A 89 13.46 -3.18 6.43
N ALA A 90 12.75 -4.13 7.04
CA ALA A 90 11.38 -4.48 6.66
C ALA A 90 10.42 -3.30 6.89
N GLU A 91 10.54 -2.62 8.04
CA GLU A 91 9.76 -1.43 8.36
C GLU A 91 10.05 -0.30 7.37
N ALA A 92 11.31 -0.05 7.03
CA ALA A 92 11.70 0.99 6.07
C ALA A 92 11.07 0.72 4.70
N LEU A 93 11.23 -0.49 4.14
CA LEU A 93 10.67 -0.81 2.84
C LEU A 93 9.13 -0.74 2.86
N TYR A 94 8.50 -1.20 3.94
CA TYR A 94 7.06 -1.09 4.13
C TYR A 94 6.60 0.38 4.14
N GLN A 95 7.28 1.27 4.87
CA GLN A 95 6.96 2.69 4.91
C GLN A 95 7.21 3.39 3.56
N VAL A 96 8.24 2.99 2.81
CA VAL A 96 8.45 3.45 1.42
C VAL A 96 7.23 3.06 0.58
N ALA A 97 6.82 1.79 0.60
CA ALA A 97 5.68 1.30 -0.17
C ALA A 97 4.37 2.01 0.20
N LYS A 98 4.11 2.14 1.50
CA LYS A 98 2.90 2.73 2.07
C LYS A 98 2.73 4.22 1.74
N ARG A 99 3.84 4.95 1.66
CA ARG A 99 3.84 6.41 1.45
C ARG A 99 4.07 6.83 0.01
N SER A 100 4.20 5.85 -0.87
CA SER A 100 4.39 6.06 -2.29
C SER A 100 3.07 5.84 -3.02
N THR A 101 2.79 6.70 -3.98
CA THR A 101 1.78 6.45 -5.03
C THR A 101 2.24 5.32 -5.93
N ALA A 102 1.33 4.72 -6.70
CA ALA A 102 1.65 3.67 -7.66
C ALA A 102 2.81 4.05 -8.61
N ARG A 103 2.80 5.28 -9.15
CA ARG A 103 3.87 5.81 -10.01
C ARG A 103 5.21 5.89 -9.27
N THR A 104 5.23 6.54 -8.10
CA THR A 104 6.49 6.69 -7.34
C THR A 104 7.04 5.35 -6.84
N ARG A 105 6.20 4.31 -6.66
CA ARG A 105 6.69 2.97 -6.31
C ARG A 105 7.53 2.36 -7.44
N GLN A 106 7.17 2.57 -8.70
CA GLN A 106 7.97 2.13 -9.84
C GLN A 106 9.33 2.83 -9.86
N GLU A 107 9.33 4.16 -9.65
CA GLU A 107 10.57 4.94 -9.55
C GLU A 107 11.45 4.46 -8.38
N TRP A 108 10.86 4.16 -7.22
CA TRP A 108 11.61 3.62 -6.09
C TRP A 108 12.09 2.19 -6.29
N ALA A 109 11.40 1.38 -7.08
CA ALA A 109 11.83 0.03 -7.42
C ALA A 109 13.13 0.03 -8.25
N GLU A 110 13.46 1.15 -8.90
CA GLU A 110 14.71 1.34 -9.64
C GLU A 110 15.83 2.02 -8.81
N ASP A 111 15.50 2.54 -7.62
CA ASP A 111 16.47 3.22 -6.77
C ASP A 111 17.50 2.23 -6.18
N LYS A 112 18.79 2.53 -6.36
CA LYS A 112 19.90 1.65 -5.94
C LYS A 112 19.87 1.31 -4.45
N ALA A 113 19.45 2.24 -3.58
CA ALA A 113 19.41 1.99 -2.14
C ALA A 113 18.21 1.12 -1.77
N VAL A 114 17.06 1.33 -2.42
CA VAL A 114 15.86 0.50 -2.24
C VAL A 114 16.08 -0.91 -2.78
N MET A 115 16.72 -1.06 -3.94
CA MET A 115 17.08 -2.36 -4.50
C MET A 115 18.02 -3.13 -3.58
N LYS A 116 19.09 -2.48 -3.11
CA LYS A 116 20.02 -3.09 -2.14
C LYS A 116 19.35 -3.45 -0.81
N LEU A 117 18.38 -2.65 -0.37
CA LEU A 117 17.56 -2.97 0.81
C LEU A 117 16.71 -4.22 0.55
N ALA A 118 16.04 -4.29 -0.59
CA ALA A 118 15.20 -5.43 -0.98
C ALA A 118 15.99 -6.73 -1.13
N GLU A 119 17.17 -6.68 -1.75
CA GLU A 119 18.09 -7.81 -1.87
C GLU A 119 18.48 -8.36 -0.50
N LYS A 120 18.92 -7.50 0.43
CA LYS A 120 19.24 -7.91 1.80
C LYS A 120 18.04 -8.50 2.55
N LEU A 121 16.83 -7.97 2.33
CA LEU A 121 15.61 -8.54 2.90
C LEU A 121 15.34 -9.96 2.39
N LYS A 122 15.53 -10.21 1.09
CA LYS A 122 15.37 -11.54 0.49
C LYS A 122 16.40 -12.53 1.09
N GLU A 123 17.68 -12.13 1.15
CA GLU A 123 18.76 -12.95 1.72
C GLU A 123 18.53 -13.31 3.20
N GLU A 124 18.08 -12.37 4.03
CA GLU A 124 17.88 -12.63 5.46
C GLU A 124 16.54 -13.29 5.78
N ALA A 125 15.50 -13.09 4.96
CA ALA A 125 14.25 -13.83 5.08
C ALA A 125 14.49 -15.35 4.96
N ASP A 126 15.54 -15.77 4.26
CA ASP A 126 15.94 -17.17 4.19
C ASP A 126 16.52 -17.72 5.50
N SER A 127 17.12 -16.85 6.30
CA SER A 127 17.81 -17.22 7.54
C SER A 127 16.99 -16.95 8.81
N ALA A 128 15.93 -16.15 8.72
CA ALA A 128 15.09 -15.74 9.85
C ALA A 128 14.21 -16.89 10.38
N GLN A 129 14.75 -17.80 11.18
CA GLN A 129 13.96 -18.84 11.83
C GLN A 129 13.12 -18.28 12.99
N GLY A 130 11.81 -18.51 12.96
CA GLY A 130 10.91 -18.22 14.09
C GLY A 130 10.34 -16.80 14.17
N GLU A 131 10.69 -15.90 13.25
CA GLU A 131 10.18 -14.52 13.21
C GLU A 131 9.11 -14.33 12.11
N ALA A 132 8.06 -15.17 12.12
CA ALA A 132 7.02 -15.17 11.07
C ALA A 132 6.43 -13.77 10.79
N ASP A 133 6.17 -12.99 11.83
CA ASP A 133 5.60 -11.64 11.70
C ASP A 133 6.52 -10.71 10.90
N LEU A 134 7.84 -10.81 11.12
CA LEU A 134 8.82 -9.98 10.43
C LEU A 134 9.02 -10.41 8.98
N ILE A 135 9.06 -11.73 8.73
CA ILE A 135 9.10 -12.28 7.37
C ILE A 135 7.89 -11.79 6.58
N LEU A 136 6.68 -11.90 7.16
CA LEU A 136 5.45 -11.47 6.51
C LEU A 136 5.44 -9.96 6.22
N LEU A 137 5.98 -9.13 7.11
CA LEU A 137 6.13 -7.69 6.87
C LEU A 137 7.10 -7.42 5.70
N ALA A 138 8.24 -8.12 5.64
CA ALA A 138 9.21 -7.97 4.57
C ALA A 138 8.62 -8.41 3.21
N LEU A 139 7.94 -9.55 3.17
CA LEU A 139 7.27 -10.05 1.96
C LEU A 139 6.14 -9.13 1.50
N GLU A 140 5.39 -8.55 2.44
CA GLU A 140 4.38 -7.53 2.11
C GLU A 140 5.03 -6.32 1.46
N ALA A 141 6.10 -5.78 2.06
CA ALA A 141 6.81 -4.64 1.54
C ALA A 141 7.37 -4.90 0.13
N LEU A 142 8.00 -6.07 -0.08
CA LEU A 142 8.53 -6.49 -1.37
C LEU A 142 7.43 -6.60 -2.44
N ARG A 143 6.29 -7.21 -2.10
CA ARG A 143 5.16 -7.36 -3.04
C ARG A 143 4.52 -6.02 -3.37
N ARG A 144 4.28 -5.14 -2.38
CA ARG A 144 3.73 -3.79 -2.62
C ARG A 144 4.64 -2.94 -3.51
N MET A 145 5.95 -3.16 -3.46
CA MET A 145 6.93 -2.48 -4.31
C MET A 145 7.11 -3.14 -5.70
N ALA A 146 6.36 -4.21 -6.01
CA ALA A 146 6.55 -5.01 -7.21
C ALA A 146 7.99 -5.54 -7.39
N LEU A 147 8.68 -5.81 -6.27
CA LEU A 147 10.06 -6.31 -6.26
C LEU A 147 10.15 -7.83 -6.11
N GLN A 148 8.99 -8.51 -5.96
CA GLN A 148 8.94 -9.95 -5.81
C GLN A 148 7.58 -10.49 -6.26
N GLU A 149 7.60 -11.52 -7.10
CA GLU A 149 6.40 -12.19 -7.59
C GLU A 149 5.83 -13.18 -6.55
N PRO A 150 4.52 -13.49 -6.60
CA PRO A 150 3.91 -14.41 -5.65
C PRO A 150 4.57 -15.80 -5.60
N ALA A 151 5.02 -16.33 -6.74
CA ALA A 151 5.66 -17.64 -6.83
C ALA A 151 6.97 -17.69 -6.03
N ASP A 152 7.77 -16.63 -6.09
CA ASP A 152 9.05 -16.53 -5.37
C ASP A 152 8.85 -16.44 -3.85
N GLN A 153 7.64 -16.10 -3.39
CA GLN A 153 7.31 -15.97 -1.98
C GLN A 153 6.88 -17.29 -1.34
N LYS A 154 6.60 -18.32 -2.14
CA LYS A 154 6.00 -19.58 -1.70
C LYS A 154 6.77 -20.24 -0.55
N ALA A 155 8.08 -20.47 -0.72
CA ALA A 155 8.90 -21.14 0.28
C ALA A 155 9.01 -20.36 1.61
N TYR A 156 9.03 -19.02 1.55
CA TYR A 156 9.02 -18.18 2.75
C TYR A 156 7.69 -18.26 3.49
N LEU A 157 6.59 -18.25 2.75
CA LEU A 157 5.25 -18.33 3.29
C LEU A 157 4.95 -19.71 3.92
N GLU A 158 5.39 -20.81 3.31
CA GLU A 158 5.26 -22.17 3.90
C GLU A 158 6.00 -22.27 5.24
N ARG A 159 7.19 -21.66 5.35
CA ARG A 159 7.92 -21.56 6.61
C ARG A 159 7.20 -20.70 7.64
N ALA A 160 6.65 -19.55 7.22
CA ALA A 160 5.86 -18.70 8.11
C ALA A 160 4.63 -19.46 8.64
N ILE A 161 3.89 -20.15 7.77
CA ILE A 161 2.76 -21.02 8.15
C ILE A 161 3.20 -22.07 9.17
N THR A 162 4.28 -22.81 8.89
CA THR A 162 4.79 -23.85 9.80
C THR A 162 5.09 -23.27 11.19
N SER A 163 5.70 -22.09 11.25
CA SER A 163 5.98 -21.38 12.49
C SER A 163 4.69 -20.93 13.20
N MET A 164 3.70 -20.42 12.46
CA MET A 164 2.42 -19.96 13.03
C MET A 164 1.57 -21.12 13.54
N VAL A 165 1.55 -22.25 12.83
CA VAL A 165 0.89 -23.49 13.25
C VAL A 165 1.52 -24.02 14.53
N ARG A 166 2.86 -24.07 14.61
CA ARG A 166 3.57 -24.44 15.83
C ARG A 166 3.20 -23.55 17.02
N ASN A 167 2.97 -22.27 16.76
CA ASN A 167 2.52 -21.29 17.76
C ASN A 167 0.99 -21.26 17.93
N GLN A 168 0.26 -22.26 17.44
CA GLN A 168 -1.20 -22.37 17.54
C GLN A 168 -1.94 -21.11 17.05
N TRP A 169 -1.42 -20.45 16.01
CA TRP A 169 -1.99 -19.22 15.43
C TRP A 169 -2.09 -18.03 16.42
N ARG A 170 -1.35 -18.05 17.53
CA ARG A 170 -1.35 -16.97 18.55
C ARG A 170 -0.65 -15.68 18.10
N ASN A 171 -0.18 -15.63 16.86
CA ASN A 171 0.40 -14.43 16.25
C ASN A 171 -0.60 -13.26 16.22
N PRO A 172 -0.12 -12.01 16.18
CA PRO A 172 -0.97 -10.83 16.00
C PRO A 172 -1.88 -10.95 14.76
N VAL A 173 -3.10 -10.42 14.84
CA VAL A 173 -4.08 -10.50 13.75
C VAL A 173 -3.59 -9.85 12.46
N LYS A 174 -2.85 -8.75 12.56
CA LYS A 174 -2.17 -8.12 11.43
C LYS A 174 -1.21 -9.05 10.67
N SER A 175 -0.57 -9.99 11.36
CA SER A 175 0.27 -10.99 10.72
C SER A 175 -0.57 -12.03 9.99
N LEU A 176 -1.72 -12.41 10.56
CA LEU A 176 -2.66 -13.29 9.86
C LEU A 176 -3.28 -12.62 8.63
N ALA A 177 -3.61 -11.33 8.70
CA ALA A 177 -4.11 -10.57 7.56
C ALA A 177 -3.07 -10.49 6.44
N ARG A 178 -1.79 -10.24 6.78
CA ARG A 178 -0.66 -10.32 5.83
C ARG A 178 -0.54 -11.70 5.21
N LEU A 179 -0.56 -12.76 6.01
CA LEU A 179 -0.48 -14.13 5.50
C LEU A 179 -1.66 -14.45 4.57
N PHE A 180 -2.87 -14.02 4.93
CA PHE A 180 -4.06 -14.22 4.12
C PHE A 180 -3.93 -13.56 2.74
N TRP A 181 -3.47 -12.31 2.70
CA TRP A 181 -3.23 -11.58 1.46
C TRP A 181 -2.05 -12.13 0.65
N LEU A 182 -0.93 -12.42 1.31
CA LEU A 182 0.26 -12.97 0.67
C LEU A 182 -0.02 -14.36 0.08
N GLY A 183 -0.78 -15.19 0.79
CA GLY A 183 -1.12 -16.55 0.38
C GLY A 183 -2.27 -16.65 -0.62
N ALA A 184 -3.08 -15.60 -0.82
CA ALA A 184 -4.25 -15.67 -1.71
C ALA A 184 -3.95 -16.15 -3.14
N PRO A 185 -2.89 -15.64 -3.83
CA PRO A 185 -2.52 -16.14 -5.16
C PRO A 185 -2.09 -17.62 -5.18
N LEU A 186 -1.60 -18.14 -4.05
CA LEU A 186 -1.10 -19.50 -3.89
C LEU A 186 -2.13 -20.43 -3.25
N SER A 187 -3.35 -19.95 -2.99
CA SER A 187 -4.36 -20.64 -2.19
C SER A 187 -4.78 -22.02 -2.70
N LYS A 188 -4.55 -22.31 -3.98
CA LYS A 188 -4.88 -23.60 -4.61
C LYS A 188 -3.73 -24.61 -4.56
N GLU A 189 -2.57 -24.24 -3.99
CA GLU A 189 -1.35 -25.01 -4.05
C GLU A 189 -0.96 -25.59 -2.68
N GLY A 190 -0.57 -26.88 -2.66
CA GLY A 190 0.14 -27.51 -1.54
C GLY A 190 -0.44 -27.21 -0.16
N VAL A 191 0.45 -26.76 0.75
CA VAL A 191 0.14 -26.44 2.15
C VAL A 191 -0.85 -25.28 2.30
N PHE A 192 -0.87 -24.35 1.34
CA PHE A 192 -1.84 -23.25 1.36
C PHE A 192 -3.25 -23.77 1.20
N LYS A 193 -3.47 -24.68 0.24
CA LYS A 193 -4.78 -25.28 0.03
C LYS A 193 -5.35 -25.85 1.31
N GLU A 194 -4.55 -26.60 2.08
CA GLU A 194 -5.00 -27.16 3.36
C GLU A 194 -5.48 -26.08 4.34
N HIS A 195 -4.70 -25.02 4.56
CA HIS A 195 -5.03 -24.00 5.57
C HIS A 195 -6.11 -23.00 5.14
N PHE A 196 -6.25 -22.76 3.83
CA PHE A 196 -7.30 -21.93 3.28
C PHE A 196 -8.63 -22.71 3.12
N ASP A 197 -8.60 -23.96 2.62
CA ASP A 197 -9.81 -24.80 2.46
C ASP A 197 -10.35 -25.31 3.80
N SER A 198 -9.47 -25.64 4.77
CA SER A 198 -9.90 -26.02 6.13
C SER A 198 -10.54 -24.87 6.90
N LYS A 199 -10.53 -23.65 6.35
CA LYS A 199 -11.02 -22.41 6.96
C LYS A 199 -10.35 -22.08 8.30
N ASN A 200 -9.22 -22.72 8.63
CA ASN A 200 -8.50 -22.50 9.88
C ASN A 200 -8.00 -21.05 9.96
N LEU A 201 -7.26 -20.58 8.95
CA LEU A 201 -6.76 -19.21 8.93
C LEU A 201 -7.92 -18.18 8.92
N PRO A 202 -8.93 -18.28 8.03
CA PRO A 202 -10.10 -17.40 8.10
C PRO A 202 -10.83 -17.42 9.45
N ALA A 203 -10.99 -18.57 10.09
CA ALA A 203 -11.64 -18.67 11.40
C ALA A 203 -10.84 -17.94 12.48
N GLN A 204 -9.52 -18.05 12.47
CA GLN A 204 -8.64 -17.34 13.42
C GLN A 204 -8.72 -15.82 13.27
N ILE A 205 -8.84 -15.33 12.03
CA ILE A 205 -9.03 -13.90 11.74
C ILE A 205 -10.42 -13.46 12.18
N ARG A 206 -11.47 -14.21 11.83
CA ARG A 206 -12.86 -13.92 12.24
C ARG A 206 -13.03 -13.84 13.75
N ALA A 207 -12.43 -14.76 14.50
CA ALA A 207 -12.51 -14.80 15.95
C ALA A 207 -11.94 -13.52 16.61
N ARG A 208 -10.99 -12.85 15.95
CA ARG A 208 -10.30 -11.67 16.44
C ARG A 208 -10.50 -10.44 15.57
N GLN A 209 -11.62 -10.38 14.85
CA GLN A 209 -11.92 -9.28 13.91
C GLN A 209 -11.85 -7.88 14.55
N ASN A 210 -12.09 -7.75 15.86
CA ASN A 210 -12.09 -6.47 16.57
C ASN A 210 -10.67 -5.89 16.73
N GLU A 211 -9.64 -6.73 16.55
CA GLU A 211 -8.23 -6.32 16.58
C GLU A 211 -7.74 -5.81 15.21
N LEU A 212 -8.52 -5.98 14.13
CA LEU A 212 -8.17 -5.52 12.80
C LEU A 212 -8.18 -4.00 12.73
N ASP A 213 -7.11 -3.42 12.21
CA ASP A 213 -7.05 -2.01 11.84
C ASP A 213 -7.37 -1.79 10.35
N GLY A 214 -7.31 -0.53 9.90
CA GLY A 214 -7.55 -0.17 8.50
C GLY A 214 -6.69 -0.93 7.51
N PRO A 215 -5.36 -0.80 7.60
CA PRO A 215 -4.44 -1.53 6.73
C PRO A 215 -4.69 -3.04 6.68
N ASP A 216 -5.01 -3.67 7.82
CA ASP A 216 -5.35 -5.09 7.86
C ASP A 216 -6.63 -5.40 7.06
N VAL A 217 -7.67 -4.57 7.22
CA VAL A 217 -8.92 -4.67 6.45
C VAL A 217 -8.67 -4.50 4.95
N ALA A 218 -7.80 -3.57 4.55
CA ALA A 218 -7.44 -3.36 3.15
C ALA A 218 -6.80 -4.62 2.54
N LEU A 219 -5.85 -5.24 3.26
CA LEU A 219 -5.22 -6.50 2.84
C LEU A 219 -6.24 -7.62 2.65
N LEU A 220 -7.18 -7.77 3.59
CA LEU A 220 -8.21 -8.81 3.51
C LEU A 220 -9.14 -8.59 2.31
N LEU A 221 -9.60 -7.36 2.07
CA LEU A 221 -10.44 -7.04 0.91
C LEU A 221 -9.69 -7.31 -0.41
N ALA A 222 -8.43 -6.87 -0.51
CA ALA A 222 -7.60 -7.13 -1.67
C ALA A 222 -7.39 -8.63 -1.93
N ALA A 223 -7.32 -9.46 -0.88
CA ALA A 223 -7.16 -10.91 -1.00
C ALA A 223 -8.43 -11.63 -1.48
N MET A 224 -9.62 -11.07 -1.19
CA MET A 224 -10.92 -11.61 -1.58
C MET A 224 -11.37 -11.14 -2.97
N ARG A 225 -10.72 -10.11 -3.51
CA ARG A 225 -11.01 -9.46 -4.79
C ARG A 225 -10.80 -10.41 -5.99
N GLY A 226 -11.61 -10.23 -7.04
CA GLY A 226 -11.49 -10.92 -8.33
C GLY A 226 -12.00 -12.37 -8.37
N SER A 227 -12.00 -12.95 -9.57
CA SER A 227 -12.48 -14.33 -9.82
C SER A 227 -11.57 -15.41 -9.21
N SER A 228 -10.28 -15.10 -9.06
CA SER A 228 -9.28 -15.92 -8.37
C SER A 228 -9.17 -15.62 -6.87
N GLY A 229 -9.95 -14.67 -6.35
CA GLY A 229 -9.95 -14.28 -4.95
C GLY A 229 -10.45 -15.37 -4.02
N LEU A 230 -10.08 -15.26 -2.75
CA LEU A 230 -10.51 -16.18 -1.70
C LEU A 230 -11.97 -15.93 -1.33
N LYS A 231 -12.85 -16.87 -1.67
CA LYS A 231 -14.28 -16.78 -1.39
C LYS A 231 -14.59 -17.19 0.05
N GLU A 232 -14.48 -16.25 0.98
CA GLU A 232 -14.87 -16.44 2.39
C GLU A 232 -15.92 -15.39 2.80
N SER A 233 -17.20 -15.73 2.60
CA SER A 233 -18.32 -14.82 2.83
C SER A 233 -18.52 -14.44 4.31
N ALA A 234 -18.18 -15.32 5.23
CA ALA A 234 -18.30 -15.06 6.66
C ALA A 234 -17.24 -14.06 7.13
N LEU A 235 -16.01 -14.16 6.64
CA LEU A 235 -14.92 -13.22 6.89
C LEU A 235 -15.22 -11.91 6.18
N GLN A 236 -15.68 -11.94 4.93
CA GLN A 236 -16.11 -10.74 4.21
C GLN A 236 -17.15 -9.96 5.02
N SER A 237 -18.19 -10.62 5.55
CA SER A 237 -19.23 -9.96 6.35
C SER A 237 -18.66 -9.29 7.62
N LYS A 238 -17.68 -9.93 8.26
CA LYS A 238 -16.96 -9.41 9.44
C LYS A 238 -16.08 -8.21 9.06
N VAL A 239 -15.38 -8.28 7.95
CA VAL A 239 -14.56 -7.19 7.40
C VAL A 239 -15.42 -5.97 7.02
N VAL A 240 -16.56 -6.19 6.35
CA VAL A 240 -17.50 -5.11 6.00
C VAL A 240 -18.10 -4.47 7.25
N LEU A 241 -18.40 -5.25 8.29
CA LEU A 241 -18.87 -4.70 9.57
C LEU A 241 -17.83 -3.76 10.20
N ARG A 242 -16.53 -4.12 10.14
CA ARG A 242 -15.44 -3.29 10.68
C ARG A 242 -15.35 -1.93 9.98
N LEU A 243 -15.63 -1.84 8.68
CA LEU A 243 -15.59 -0.57 7.93
C LEU A 243 -16.53 0.51 8.49
N LYS A 244 -17.54 0.14 9.28
CA LYS A 244 -18.47 1.09 9.91
C LYS A 244 -17.84 1.86 11.07
N GLU A 245 -16.70 1.41 11.57
CA GLU A 245 -16.03 2.04 12.71
C GLU A 245 -15.17 3.24 12.30
N LYS A 246 -15.39 4.36 12.99
CA LYS A 246 -14.73 5.65 12.69
C LYS A 246 -13.19 5.56 12.66
N SER A 247 -12.59 4.67 13.45
CA SER A 247 -11.13 4.54 13.54
C SER A 247 -10.52 3.68 12.43
N ILE A 248 -11.31 2.88 11.71
CA ILE A 248 -10.78 1.93 10.71
C ILE A 248 -10.10 2.64 9.55
N HIS A 249 -10.54 3.84 9.19
CA HIS A 249 -9.90 4.56 8.07
C HIS A 249 -8.57 5.23 8.46
N ARG A 250 -8.19 5.21 9.75
CA ARG A 250 -6.93 5.79 10.21
C ARG A 250 -5.76 4.94 9.74
N GLY A 251 -4.74 5.59 9.19
CA GLY A 251 -3.49 4.94 8.80
C GLY A 251 -3.53 4.21 7.46
N LEU A 252 -4.66 4.25 6.73
CA LEU A 252 -4.73 3.85 5.33
C LEU A 252 -3.90 4.80 4.45
N SER A 253 -3.22 4.26 3.44
CA SER A 253 -2.69 5.10 2.35
C SER A 253 -3.81 5.54 1.40
N ALA A 254 -3.55 6.55 0.58
CA ALA A 254 -4.51 6.99 -0.43
C ALA A 254 -4.81 5.85 -1.43
N THR A 255 -3.79 5.09 -1.81
CA THR A 255 -3.93 3.89 -2.64
C THR A 255 -4.74 2.79 -1.95
N ASP A 256 -4.57 2.56 -0.64
CA ASP A 256 -5.39 1.56 0.08
C ASP A 256 -6.89 1.94 0.01
N LEU A 257 -7.24 3.23 0.08
CA LEU A 257 -8.65 3.67 -0.05
C LEU A 257 -9.23 3.32 -1.43
N VAL A 258 -8.45 3.49 -2.50
CA VAL A 258 -8.84 3.16 -3.87
C VAL A 258 -9.01 1.65 -4.03
N GLU A 259 -8.00 0.88 -3.62
CA GLU A 259 -8.03 -0.58 -3.71
C GLU A 259 -9.18 -1.19 -2.90
N MET A 260 -9.48 -0.62 -1.73
CA MET A 260 -10.64 -1.01 -0.94
C MET A 260 -11.95 -0.73 -1.65
N ALA A 261 -12.10 0.44 -2.28
CA ALA A 261 -13.33 0.79 -2.99
C ALA A 261 -13.59 -0.17 -4.17
N GLU A 262 -12.56 -0.47 -4.96
CA GLU A 262 -12.65 -1.45 -6.05
C GLU A 262 -12.94 -2.86 -5.54
N ALA A 263 -12.26 -3.28 -4.46
CA ALA A 263 -12.51 -4.59 -3.88
C ALA A 263 -13.97 -4.71 -3.40
N LEU A 264 -14.53 -3.66 -2.78
CA LEU A 264 -15.93 -3.66 -2.33
C LEU A 264 -16.92 -3.70 -3.50
N GLU A 265 -16.63 -2.98 -4.58
CA GLU A 265 -17.43 -3.03 -5.82
C GLU A 265 -17.41 -4.44 -6.42
N GLU A 266 -16.23 -5.02 -6.63
CA GLU A 266 -16.07 -6.37 -7.19
C GLU A 266 -16.72 -7.44 -6.31
N LEU A 267 -16.70 -7.25 -4.99
CA LEU A 267 -17.35 -8.12 -4.02
C LEU A 267 -18.87 -7.89 -3.91
N GLY A 268 -19.43 -6.92 -4.64
CA GLY A 268 -20.85 -6.61 -4.66
C GLY A 268 -21.38 -6.04 -3.34
N VAL A 269 -20.54 -5.37 -2.56
CA VAL A 269 -20.94 -4.78 -1.28
C VAL A 269 -21.72 -3.49 -1.54
N MET A 270 -22.98 -3.45 -1.10
CA MET A 270 -23.89 -2.30 -1.27
C MET A 270 -24.28 -1.67 0.08
N ASP A 271 -23.58 -2.01 1.17
CA ASP A 271 -23.88 -1.52 2.51
C ASP A 271 -23.46 -0.05 2.66
N GLU A 272 -24.39 0.88 2.47
CA GLU A 272 -24.13 2.31 2.57
C GLU A 272 -23.46 2.73 3.89
N ALA A 273 -23.76 2.04 5.00
CA ALA A 273 -23.19 2.39 6.30
C ALA A 273 -21.69 2.07 6.37
N ALA A 274 -21.21 1.10 5.58
CA ALA A 274 -19.79 0.79 5.43
C ALA A 274 -19.13 1.64 4.34
N LEU A 275 -19.84 1.91 3.23
CA LEU A 275 -19.30 2.65 2.08
C LEU A 275 -19.15 4.14 2.34
N ARG A 276 -20.09 4.75 3.07
CA ARG A 276 -20.12 6.20 3.27
C ARG A 276 -18.89 6.72 4.04
N PRO A 277 -18.48 6.13 5.18
CA PRO A 277 -17.25 6.55 5.86
C PRO A 277 -16.00 6.44 4.98
N LEU A 278 -15.89 5.37 4.18
CA LEU A 278 -14.78 5.17 3.25
C LEU A 278 -14.74 6.28 2.18
N GLY A 279 -15.88 6.58 1.55
CA GLY A 279 -15.95 7.61 0.51
C GLY A 279 -15.75 9.02 1.06
N GLN A 280 -16.20 9.31 2.29
CA GLN A 280 -15.91 10.58 2.98
C GLN A 280 -14.41 10.76 3.21
N GLU A 281 -13.73 9.70 3.66
CA GLU A 281 -12.29 9.73 3.85
C GLU A 281 -11.54 9.93 2.53
N ALA A 282 -11.95 9.23 1.47
CA ALA A 282 -11.38 9.41 0.13
C ALA A 282 -11.53 10.85 -0.37
N LEU A 283 -12.70 11.46 -0.20
CA LEU A 283 -12.94 12.85 -0.62
C LEU A 283 -12.19 13.86 0.24
N ARG A 284 -12.03 13.59 1.54
CA ARG A 284 -11.20 14.40 2.45
C ARG A 284 -9.74 14.42 1.99
N ARG A 285 -9.27 13.30 1.45
CA ARG A 285 -7.89 13.08 0.98
C ARG A 285 -7.74 13.14 -0.54
N ARG A 286 -8.70 13.73 -1.26
CA ARG A 286 -8.67 13.83 -2.73
C ARG A 286 -7.40 14.47 -3.30
N GLY A 287 -6.76 15.36 -2.54
CA GLY A 287 -5.50 15.99 -2.94
C GLY A 287 -4.28 15.06 -2.90
N GLU A 288 -4.41 13.88 -2.28
CA GLU A 288 -3.38 12.84 -2.24
C GLU A 288 -3.53 11.83 -3.39
N LEU A 289 -4.69 11.81 -4.05
CA LEU A 289 -5.00 10.87 -5.13
C LEU A 289 -4.47 11.40 -6.46
N THR A 290 -3.91 10.50 -7.27
CA THR A 290 -3.63 10.81 -8.68
C THR A 290 -4.93 10.96 -9.48
N PRO A 291 -4.90 11.57 -10.69
CA PRO A 291 -6.08 11.66 -11.55
C PRO A 291 -6.68 10.28 -11.88
N ASP A 292 -5.83 9.27 -12.12
CA ASP A 292 -6.25 7.88 -12.36
C ASP A 292 -6.94 7.27 -11.13
N GLU A 293 -6.30 7.34 -9.96
CA GLU A 293 -6.87 6.87 -8.69
C GLU A 293 -8.21 7.54 -8.37
N SER A 294 -8.31 8.85 -8.63
CA SER A 294 -9.56 9.61 -8.49
C SER A 294 -10.64 9.10 -9.43
N HIS A 295 -10.31 8.82 -10.69
CA HIS A 295 -11.25 8.25 -11.64
C HIS A 295 -11.74 6.86 -11.20
N ARG A 296 -10.81 5.98 -10.81
CA ARG A 296 -11.11 4.61 -10.37
C ARG A 296 -12.02 4.57 -9.15
N ILE A 297 -11.77 5.41 -8.14
CA ILE A 297 -12.65 5.47 -6.97
C ILE A 297 -14.04 6.02 -7.32
N HIS A 298 -14.14 6.99 -8.23
CA HIS A 298 -15.43 7.47 -8.73
C HIS A 298 -16.22 6.36 -9.44
N THR A 299 -15.56 5.60 -10.31
CA THR A 299 -16.14 4.45 -11.02
C THR A 299 -16.63 3.40 -10.04
N ALA A 300 -15.82 3.03 -9.04
CA ALA A 300 -16.19 2.02 -8.04
C ALA A 300 -17.43 2.41 -7.24
N PHE A 301 -17.48 3.66 -6.74
CA PHE A 301 -18.64 4.17 -6.01
C PHE A 301 -19.90 4.30 -6.90
N GLN A 302 -19.73 4.59 -8.19
CA GLN A 302 -20.83 4.57 -9.15
C GLN A 302 -21.36 3.13 -9.37
N GLY A 303 -20.47 2.14 -9.50
CA GLY A 303 -20.85 0.72 -9.59
C GLY A 303 -21.60 0.20 -8.36
N MET A 304 -21.22 0.70 -7.17
CA MET A 304 -21.92 0.42 -5.90
C MET A 304 -23.22 1.23 -5.70
N LYS A 305 -23.68 1.96 -6.72
CA LYS A 305 -24.89 2.81 -6.67
C LYS A 305 -24.88 3.88 -5.57
N LEU A 306 -23.70 4.30 -5.13
CA LEU A 306 -23.50 5.38 -4.17
C LEU A 306 -22.46 6.37 -4.71
N PRO A 307 -22.79 7.18 -5.74
CA PRO A 307 -21.85 8.14 -6.31
C PRO A 307 -21.21 9.02 -5.23
N LEU A 308 -19.89 9.25 -5.32
CA LEU A 308 -19.14 10.04 -4.33
C LEU A 308 -19.76 11.41 -3.96
N PRO A 309 -20.38 12.19 -4.86
CA PRO A 309 -21.09 13.41 -4.46
C PRO A 309 -22.19 13.18 -3.39
N GLN A 310 -22.89 12.05 -3.43
CA GLN A 310 -23.95 11.68 -2.49
C GLN A 310 -23.40 11.20 -1.14
N VAL A 311 -22.11 10.86 -1.06
CA VAL A 311 -21.48 10.38 0.18
C VAL A 311 -21.38 11.48 1.25
N TRP A 312 -21.30 12.75 0.85
CA TRP A 312 -21.35 13.91 1.76
C TRP A 312 -22.77 14.32 2.14
N GLU A 313 -23.77 13.94 1.35
CA GLU A 313 -25.16 14.17 1.69
C GLU A 313 -25.44 13.38 2.97
N THR A 314 -25.88 14.06 4.02
CA THR A 314 -26.27 13.40 5.27
C THR A 314 -27.40 12.42 4.96
N ALA A 315 -27.50 11.29 5.65
CA ALA A 315 -28.65 10.40 5.46
C ALA A 315 -29.92 11.22 5.82
N GLY A 316 -30.72 11.58 4.81
CA GLY A 316 -31.85 12.49 4.95
C GLY A 316 -31.61 13.96 4.56
N SER A 317 -30.45 14.36 4.03
CA SER A 317 -30.26 15.74 3.53
C SER A 317 -30.89 15.91 2.13
N THR A 318 -32.10 16.45 2.15
CA THR A 318 -32.62 17.43 1.18
C THR A 318 -32.53 17.03 -0.30
N LYS A 319 -33.52 16.25 -0.74
CA LYS A 319 -33.88 16.19 -2.16
C LYS A 319 -34.52 17.52 -2.56
N THR A 320 -33.96 18.22 -3.54
CA THR A 320 -34.67 19.29 -4.23
C THR A 320 -35.77 18.63 -5.06
N MET A 321 -37.01 18.65 -4.57
CA MET A 321 -38.16 18.22 -5.37
C MET A 321 -38.63 19.40 -6.23
N GLN A 322 -38.57 19.20 -7.54
CA GLN A 322 -39.15 20.12 -8.51
C GLN A 322 -40.60 19.72 -8.74
N ASN A 323 -41.52 20.39 -8.05
CA ASN A 323 -42.95 20.22 -8.26
C ASN A 323 -43.45 21.33 -9.22
N SER A 324 -44.68 21.18 -9.74
CA SER A 324 -45.34 22.17 -10.62
C SER A 324 -45.49 23.57 -10.00
N MET A 325 -45.22 23.72 -8.70
CA MET A 325 -45.31 24.96 -7.92
C MET A 325 -43.95 25.66 -7.68
N GLY A 326 -42.84 25.13 -8.20
CA GLY A 326 -41.49 25.71 -8.08
C GLY A 326 -40.47 24.83 -7.36
N LYS A 327 -39.20 25.28 -7.35
CA LYS A 327 -38.09 24.60 -6.67
C LYS A 327 -38.16 24.88 -5.17
N VAL A 328 -38.46 23.87 -4.35
CA VAL A 328 -38.36 23.97 -2.90
C VAL A 328 -37.01 23.40 -2.46
N THR A 329 -36.14 24.29 -1.97
CA THR A 329 -34.85 23.92 -1.38
C THR A 329 -35.01 23.96 0.14
N THR A 330 -35.30 22.82 0.76
CA THR A 330 -35.10 22.68 2.21
C THR A 330 -33.60 22.53 2.42
N GLN A 331 -32.98 23.27 3.34
CA GLN A 331 -31.54 23.20 3.61
C GLN A 331 -31.35 22.73 5.06
N GLY A 332 -30.88 21.49 5.24
CA GLY A 332 -30.47 21.00 6.54
C GLY A 332 -29.03 21.42 6.80
N PHE A 333 -28.80 22.36 7.71
CA PHE A 333 -27.45 22.72 8.13
C PHE A 333 -26.88 21.59 8.99
N ALA A 334 -25.92 20.84 8.46
CA ALA A 334 -25.12 19.92 9.26
C ALA A 334 -24.15 20.72 10.13
N LEU A 335 -24.16 20.47 11.45
CA LEU A 335 -23.15 20.99 12.36
C LEU A 335 -21.78 20.43 11.96
N GLN A 336 -20.87 21.28 11.49
CA GLN A 336 -19.46 20.92 11.36
C GLN A 336 -18.87 20.71 12.77
N GLU A 337 -18.44 19.48 13.06
CA GLU A 337 -17.70 19.15 14.28
C GLU A 337 -16.39 19.96 14.27
N GLY A 338 -16.26 20.93 15.19
CA GLY A 338 -15.14 21.89 15.25
C GLY A 338 -15.50 23.35 14.96
N HIS A 339 -16.72 23.65 14.51
CA HIS A 339 -17.27 25.01 14.40
C HIS A 339 -18.21 25.38 15.57
N GLU A 340 -18.08 24.70 16.70
CA GLU A 340 -18.69 25.13 17.96
C GLU A 340 -18.02 26.42 18.41
N LYS A 341 -18.54 27.56 17.96
CA LYS A 341 -18.23 28.83 18.60
C LYS A 341 -18.59 28.66 20.07
N LYS A 342 -17.58 28.61 20.95
CA LYS A 342 -17.73 28.89 22.39
C LYS A 342 -18.41 30.25 22.51
N ARG A 343 -19.74 30.26 22.57
CA ARG A 343 -20.53 31.42 22.96
C ARG A 343 -20.74 31.32 24.45
N GLY A 344 -19.82 31.96 25.18
CA GLY A 344 -20.02 32.26 26.58
C GLY A 344 -21.17 33.26 26.74
N ASN A 345 -21.94 33.01 27.80
CA ASN A 345 -22.84 33.89 28.56
C ASN A 345 -23.78 34.87 27.83
N ASN A 346 -25.07 34.65 28.08
CA ASN A 346 -26.16 35.62 28.21
C ASN A 346 -26.19 36.79 27.22
N ASP A 347 -26.91 36.61 26.11
CA ASP A 347 -28.10 37.42 25.82
C ASP A 347 -28.78 36.89 24.55
N ILE A 348 -30.10 36.70 24.63
CA ILE A 348 -30.94 36.31 23.50
C ILE A 348 -31.13 37.57 22.64
N GLU A 349 -30.20 37.82 21.72
CA GLU A 349 -30.46 38.74 20.62
C GLU A 349 -31.41 38.06 19.64
N ARG A 350 -32.62 38.62 19.54
CA ARG A 350 -33.66 38.30 18.56
C ARG A 350 -33.03 38.13 17.18
N THR A 351 -33.09 36.92 16.64
CA THR A 351 -32.85 36.66 15.23
C THR A 351 -33.74 37.56 14.40
N SER A 352 -33.13 38.46 13.65
CA SER A 352 -33.84 39.32 12.69
C SER A 352 -34.60 38.43 11.70
N PRO A 353 -35.84 38.77 11.33
CA PRO A 353 -36.58 37.96 10.36
C PRO A 353 -35.85 37.95 9.01
N PRO A 354 -35.98 36.86 8.24
CA PRO A 354 -35.27 36.69 6.97
C PRO A 354 -35.59 37.83 6.01
N ARG A 355 -34.54 38.45 5.46
CA ARG A 355 -34.68 39.45 4.39
C ARG A 355 -35.25 38.75 3.16
N VAL A 356 -36.50 39.04 2.83
CA VAL A 356 -37.12 38.68 1.55
C VAL A 356 -36.41 39.49 0.46
N VAL A 357 -35.59 38.82 -0.35
CA VAL A 357 -35.04 39.41 -1.57
C VAL A 357 -36.19 39.46 -2.58
N ARG A 358 -36.72 40.67 -2.84
CA ARG A 358 -37.63 40.90 -3.97
C ARG A 358 -36.77 41.05 -5.22
N ASP A 359 -36.87 40.08 -6.12
CA ASP A 359 -36.33 40.19 -7.47
C ASP A 359 -37.04 41.33 -8.20
N TYR A 360 -36.36 42.46 -8.37
CA TYR A 360 -36.79 43.49 -9.32
C TYR A 360 -36.46 43.00 -10.73
N LYS A 361 -37.48 42.52 -11.45
CA LYS A 361 -37.46 42.46 -12.91
C LYS A 361 -37.33 43.89 -13.44
N MET A 362 -36.14 44.25 -13.92
CA MET A 362 -35.95 45.39 -14.80
C MET A 362 -36.67 45.08 -16.13
N CYS A 363 -37.75 45.80 -16.42
CA CYS A 363 -38.29 45.91 -17.76
C CYS A 363 -37.24 46.62 -18.64
N SER A 364 -36.79 45.94 -19.70
CA SER A 364 -36.17 46.61 -20.84
C SER A 364 -37.29 47.18 -21.73
N TYR A 365 -37.00 48.36 -22.29
CA TYR A 365 -37.87 49.24 -23.07
C TYR A 365 -38.54 48.57 -24.28
#